data_AF-A0A956F5G5-F1
#
_entry.id   AF-A0A956F5G5-F1
#
_cell.length_a   1.000
_cell.length_b   1.000
_cell.length_c   1.000
_cell.angle_alpha   90.00
_cell.angle_beta   90.00
_cell.angle_gamma   90.00
#
_symmetry.space_group_name_H-M   'P 1'
#
loop_
_entity.id
_entity.type
_entity.pdbx_description
1 polymer ?
#
loop_
_entity_poly.entity_id
_entity_poly.type
_entity_poly.pdbx_seq_one_letter_code
_entity_poly.pdbx_strand_id
1 'polypeptide(L)' 'RECIVLALRQTSGNITRAAQLLGMKRPRLSQLVKQYGLVELCSHFAPSAKKATSTQGRQSS' A
#
# COMPACT_ATOMS: atom_id res chain seq x y z
N ARG A 1 8.93 7.79 0.34
CA ARG A 1 8.15 7.33 -0.84
C ARG A 1 7.67 5.90 -0.72
N GLU A 2 8.47 4.99 -0.15
CA GLU A 2 8.13 3.55 -0.08
C GLU A 2 6.86 3.24 0.73
N CYS A 3 6.62 3.95 1.83
CA CYS A 3 5.39 3.78 2.61
C CYS A 3 4.13 4.10 1.79
N ILE A 4 4.19 5.08 0.88
CA ILE A 4 3.09 5.44 -0.02
C ILE A 4 2.82 4.31 -1.01
N VAL A 5 3.88 3.76 -1.60
CA VAL A 5 3.80 2.63 -2.53
C VAL A 5 3.23 1.40 -1.83
N LEU A 6 3.68 1.08 -0.62
CA LEU A 6 3.16 -0.03 0.17
C LEU A 6 1.69 0.14 0.53
N ALA A 7 1.28 1.33 0.96
CA ALA A 7 -0.12 1.61 1.30
C ALA A 7 -1.02 1.57 0.06
N LEU A 8 -0.58 2.12 -1.07
CA LEU A 8 -1.32 2.03 -2.34
C LEU A 8 -1.42 0.58 -2.82
N ARG A 9 -0.35 -0.19 -2.68
CA ARG A 9 -0.33 -1.62 -3.03
C ARG A 9 -1.27 -2.43 -2.15
N GLN A 10 -1.29 -2.17 -0.85
CA GLN A 10 -2.16 -2.85 0.11
C GLN A 10 -3.64 -2.48 -0.07
N THR A 11 -3.91 -1.34 -0.72
CA THR A 11 -5.26 -0.82 -0.95
C THR A 11 -5.67 -0.85 -2.42
N SER A 12 -4.91 -1.54 -3.27
CA SER A 12 -5.17 -1.67 -4.72
C SER A 12 -5.38 -0.33 -5.43
N GLY A 13 -4.54 0.66 -5.14
CA GLY A 13 -4.61 2.00 -5.74
C GLY A 13 -5.64 2.93 -5.11
N ASN A 14 -6.30 2.51 -4.02
CA ASN A 14 -7.34 3.32 -3.38
C ASN A 14 -6.72 4.39 -2.47
N ILE A 15 -6.48 5.58 -3.04
CA ILE A 15 -5.86 6.76 -2.40
C ILE A 15 -6.46 7.06 -1.02
N THR A 16 -7.78 6.95 -0.88
CA THR A 16 -8.49 7.23 0.37
C THR A 16 -8.10 6.26 1.48
N ARG A 17 -8.13 4.96 1.16
CA ARG A 17 -7.74 3.89 2.09
C ARG A 17 -6.25 3.95 2.39
N ALA A 18 -5.40 4.19 1.39
CA ALA A 18 -3.96 4.33 1.58
C ALA A 18 -3.62 5.50 2.52
N ALA A 19 -4.33 6.63 2.38
CA ALA A 19 -4.15 7.80 3.23
C ALA A 19 -4.52 7.49 4.69
N GLN A 20 -5.65 6.80 4.90
CA GLN A 20 -6.07 6.35 6.23
C GLN A 20 -5.07 5.36 6.84
N LEU A 21 -4.56 4.40 6.05
CA LEU A 21 -3.56 3.41 6.47
C LEU A 21 -2.24 4.05 6.90
N LEU A 22 -1.85 5.14 6.24
CA LEU A 22 -0.66 5.92 6.57
C LEU A 22 -0.88 6.93 7.69
N GLY A 23 -2.12 7.12 8.16
CA GLY A 23 -2.46 8.22 9.08
C GLY A 23 -2.27 9.61 8.45
N MET A 24 -2.25 9.71 7.12
CA MET A 24 -2.02 10.95 6.38
C MET A 24 -3.34 11.49 5.81
N LYS A 25 -3.47 12.82 5.71
CA LYS A 25 -4.64 13.44 5.07
C LYS A 25 -4.67 13.13 3.57
N ARG A 26 -5.86 12.75 3.04
CA ARG A 26 -6.11 12.53 1.61
C ARG A 26 -5.52 13.59 0.66
N PRO A 27 -5.71 14.91 0.88
CA PRO A 27 -5.15 15.92 -0.03
C PRO A 27 -3.63 15.84 -0.10
N ARG A 28 -2.96 15.51 1.01
CA ARG A 28 -1.50 15.39 1.01
C ARG A 28 -1.02 14.18 0.22
N LEU A 29 -1.67 13.04 0.39
CA LEU A 29 -1.35 11.84 -0.37
C LEU A 29 -1.63 12.03 -1.87
N SER A 30 -2.76 12.65 -2.22
CA SER A 30 -3.13 12.95 -3.62
C SER A 30 -2.09 13.82 -4.33
N GLN A 31 -1.58 14.85 -3.65
CA GLN A 31 -0.54 15.71 -4.19
C GLN A 31 0.78 14.97 -4.43
N LEU A 32 1.19 14.11 -3.49
CA LEU A 32 2.40 13.31 -3.63
C LEU A 32 2.28 12.28 -4.75
N VAL A 33 1.12 11.61 -4.88
CA VAL A 33 0.86 10.64 -5.95
C VAL A 33 0.94 11.30 -7.32
N LYS A 34 0.44 12.53 -7.46
CA LYS A 34 0.59 13.33 -8.69
C LYS A 34 2.03 13.76 -8.93
N GLN A 35 2.72 14.29 -7.91
CA GLN A 35 4.11 14.74 -8.03
C GLN A 35 5.08 13.60 -8.40
N TYR A 36 4.80 12.39 -7.91
CA TYR A 36 5.65 11.22 -8.14
C TYR A 36 5.17 10.33 -9.30
N GLY A 37 4.07 10.67 -9.98
CA GLY A 37 3.54 9.87 -11.08
C GLY A 37 3.10 8.46 -10.66
N LEU A 38 2.74 8.24 -9.39
CA LEU A 38 2.44 6.89 -8.86
C LEU A 38 1.11 6.31 -9.37
N VAL A 39 0.32 7.11 -10.09
CA VAL A 39 -0.93 6.66 -10.74
C VAL A 39 -0.62 5.64 -11.85
N GLU A 40 0.44 5.88 -12.62
CA GLU A 40 0.86 5.01 -13.73
C GLU A 40 1.45 3.67 -13.25
N LEU A 41 2.04 3.66 -12.05
CA LEU A 41 2.59 2.44 -11.46
C LEU A 41 1.50 1.43 -11.11
N CYS A 42 0.24 1.84 -10.92
CA CYS A 42 -0.84 0.89 -10.61
C CYS A 42 -1.16 -0.04 -11.78
N SER A 43 -0.90 0.40 -13.02
CA SER A 43 -1.11 -0.38 -14.25
C SER A 43 0.07 -1.31 -14.57
N HIS A 44 1.26 -0.99 -14.05
CA HIS A 44 2.49 -1.69 -14.39
C HIS A 44 3.06 -2.54 -13.24
N PHE A 45 2.60 -2.31 -12.00
CA PHE A 45 3.10 -2.99 -10.83
C PHE A 45 2.13 -4.09 -10.40
N ALA A 46 2.13 -5.21 -11.13
CA ALA A 46 1.38 -6.41 -10.77
C ALA A 46 1.70 -6.82 -9.32
N PRO A 47 0.69 -7.08 -8.47
CA PRO A 47 0.91 -7.41 -7.07
C PRO A 47 1.41 -8.86 -6.94
N SER A 48 2.71 -9.08 -7.11
CA SER A 48 3.40 -10.23 -6.50
C SER A 48 3.54 -10.00 -4.99
N ALA A 49 2.43 -9.88 -4.27
CA ALA A 49 2.42 -9.85 -2.82
C ALA A 49 2.21 -11.28 -2.31
N LYS A 50 3.26 -12.09 -2.38
CA LYS A 50 3.36 -13.32 -1.60
C LYS A 50 3.95 -12.96 -0.22
N LYS A 51 3.23 -13.42 0.82
CA LYS A 51 3.62 -13.63 2.23
C LYS A 51 3.83 -12.40 3.14
N ALA A 52 2.96 -12.30 4.17
CA ALA A 52 3.36 -12.43 5.57
C ALA A 52 2.13 -12.34 6.51
N THR A 53 1.37 -13.42 6.64
CA THR A 53 0.80 -13.78 7.95
C THR A 53 1.42 -15.10 8.36
N SER A 54 2.55 -14.95 9.05
CA SER A 54 3.01 -15.77 10.17
C SER A 54 2.31 -17.13 10.32
N THR A 55 3.00 -18.18 9.88
CA THR A 55 2.91 -19.48 10.53
C THR A 55 3.52 -19.34 11.92
N GLN A 56 2.67 -19.07 12.92
CA GLN A 56 2.94 -19.39 14.32
C GLN A 56 2.06 -20.61 14.59
N GLY A 57 2.52 -21.85 14.51
CA GLY A 57 3.73 -22.38 15.13
C GLY A 57 3.39 -22.77 16.57
N ARG A 58 3.15 -24.09 16.78
CA ARG A 58 3.46 -24.84 18.02
C ARG A 58 2.59 -24.47 19.26
N GLN A 59 1.76 -25.34 19.85
CA GLN A 59 2.05 -26.53 20.69
C GLN A 59 0.66 -27.06 21.14
N SER A 60 0.27 -28.33 20.98
CA SER A 60 0.58 -29.55 21.76
C SER A 60 -0.63 -29.99 22.62
N SER A 61 -1.08 -31.22 22.32
CA SER A 61 -1.72 -32.27 23.13
C SER A 61 -2.60 -31.96 24.35
#